data_AF-A0A2E9UXV7-F1
#
_entry.id   AF-A0A2E9UXV7-F1
#
_cell.length_a   1.000
_cell.length_b   1.000
_cell.length_c   1.000
_cell.angle_alpha   90.00
_cell.angle_beta   90.00
_cell.angle_gamma   90.00
#
_symmetry.space_group_name_H-M   'P 1'
#
loop_
_entity.id
_entity.type
_entity.pdbx_description
1 polymer ?
#
loop_
_entity_poly.entity_id
_entity_poly.type
_entity_poly.pdbx_seq_one_letter_code
_entity_poly.pdbx_strand_id
1 'polypeptide(L)'
;MGNPCGFDFFNIRSLGHRAFGLVEGLEMSNKSIIANAQPKNEGLSHWRWQRITAVALIPLTLWFVVSVTTLPDSGYSETIQWISNPIIAILITFFAITSLYHASLGVQVVIEDYIHNKSVNKLTLIGSKLVFAGLGSIALVAIAKILFFEKVS
;
A
#
# COMPACT_ATOMS: atom_id res chain seq x y z
N MET A 1 -80.68 -11.86 -21.77
CA MET A 1 -80.57 -10.60 -20.99
C MET A 1 -79.57 -10.84 -19.86
N GLY A 2 -78.49 -10.05 -19.76
CA GLY A 2 -77.44 -10.20 -18.73
C GLY A 2 -76.07 -9.59 -19.08
N ASN A 3 -76.04 -8.28 -19.38
CA ASN A 3 -74.98 -7.24 -19.32
C ASN A 3 -73.49 -7.57 -19.68
N PRO A 4 -72.88 -6.88 -20.69
CA PRO A 4 -71.50 -7.13 -21.16
C PRO A 4 -70.45 -6.06 -20.74
N CYS A 5 -70.54 -5.45 -19.56
CA CYS A 5 -69.55 -4.43 -19.12
C CYS A 5 -69.25 -4.54 -17.62
N GLY A 6 -68.17 -5.23 -17.27
CA GLY A 6 -67.60 -5.24 -15.91
C GLY A 6 -66.10 -4.99 -15.99
N PHE A 7 -65.68 -3.73 -15.82
CA PHE A 7 -64.28 -3.39 -15.61
C PHE A 7 -63.92 -3.75 -14.17
N ASP A 8 -63.15 -4.82 -14.00
CA ASP A 8 -62.79 -5.36 -12.70
C ASP A 8 -61.64 -4.53 -12.07
N PHE A 9 -61.98 -3.41 -11.43
CA PHE A 9 -61.04 -2.45 -10.85
C PHE A 9 -60.11 -3.06 -9.80
N PHE A 10 -60.52 -4.16 -9.14
CA PHE A 10 -59.71 -4.84 -8.12
C PHE A 10 -58.44 -5.46 -8.73
N ASN A 11 -58.52 -5.93 -9.98
CA ASN A 11 -57.40 -6.53 -10.69
C ASN A 11 -56.34 -5.46 -11.10
N ILE A 12 -56.81 -4.29 -11.56
CA ILE A 12 -55.94 -3.17 -12.00
C ILE A 12 -55.15 -2.57 -10.83
N ARG A 13 -55.75 -2.45 -9.65
CA ARG A 13 -55.06 -1.94 -8.45
C ARG A 13 -53.98 -2.92 -7.96
N SER A 14 -54.20 -4.23 -8.11
CA SER A 14 -53.20 -5.26 -7.79
C SER A 14 -52.00 -5.24 -8.76
N LEU A 15 -52.25 -4.91 -10.04
CA LEU A 15 -51.22 -4.79 -11.06
C LEU A 15 -50.29 -3.60 -10.80
N GLY A 16 -50.81 -2.47 -10.32
CA GLY A 16 -49.99 -1.31 -9.94
C GLY A 16 -49.02 -1.60 -8.78
N HIS A 17 -49.48 -2.34 -7.76
CA HIS A 17 -48.64 -2.70 -6.61
C HIS A 17 -47.53 -3.70 -6.97
N ARG A 18 -47.78 -4.56 -7.97
CA ARG A 18 -46.80 -5.50 -8.52
C ARG A 18 -45.79 -4.81 -9.45
N ALA A 19 -46.25 -3.87 -10.28
CA ALA A 19 -45.36 -3.09 -11.15
C ALA A 19 -44.41 -2.19 -10.35
N PHE A 20 -44.89 -1.56 -9.27
CA PHE A 20 -44.06 -0.73 -8.39
C PHE A 20 -42.92 -1.55 -7.72
N GLY A 21 -43.22 -2.76 -7.23
CA GLY A 21 -42.21 -3.65 -6.63
C GLY A 21 -41.17 -4.17 -7.65
N LEU A 22 -41.55 -4.33 -8.92
CA LEU A 22 -40.60 -4.69 -9.98
C LEU A 22 -39.66 -3.53 -10.35
N VAL A 23 -40.14 -2.29 -10.31
CA VAL A 23 -39.31 -1.10 -10.56
C VAL A 23 -38.28 -0.91 -9.43
N GLU A 24 -38.69 -1.00 -8.16
CA GLU A 24 -37.74 -0.95 -7.04
C GLU A 24 -36.76 -2.14 -7.07
N GLY A 25 -37.23 -3.34 -7.43
CA GLY A 25 -36.39 -4.53 -7.56
C GLY A 25 -35.31 -4.39 -8.65
N LEU A 26 -35.66 -3.79 -9.79
CA LEU A 26 -34.71 -3.49 -10.86
C LEU A 26 -33.74 -2.38 -10.47
N GLU A 27 -34.20 -1.38 -9.73
CA GLU A 27 -33.35 -0.30 -9.25
C GLU A 27 -32.34 -0.77 -8.18
N MET A 28 -32.76 -1.66 -7.27
CA MET A 28 -31.86 -2.31 -6.31
C MET A 28 -30.88 -3.29 -6.98
N SER A 29 -31.34 -4.02 -8.00
CA SER A 29 -30.46 -4.86 -8.82
C SER A 29 -29.39 -4.02 -9.52
N ASN A 30 -29.77 -2.89 -10.12
CA ASN A 30 -28.82 -2.01 -10.80
C ASN A 30 -27.82 -1.39 -9.79
N LYS A 31 -28.28 -0.91 -8.63
CA LYS A 31 -27.40 -0.39 -7.56
C LYS A 31 -26.38 -1.44 -7.07
N SER A 32 -26.78 -2.70 -6.92
CA SER A 32 -25.87 -3.78 -6.51
C SER A 32 -24.87 -4.21 -7.59
N ILE A 33 -25.23 -4.12 -8.87
CA ILE A 33 -24.33 -4.35 -10.01
C ILE A 33 -23.28 -3.23 -10.09
N ILE A 34 -23.69 -1.97 -9.95
CA ILE A 34 -22.77 -0.82 -10.01
C ILE A 34 -21.85 -0.76 -8.78
N ALA A 35 -22.35 -1.17 -7.61
CA ALA A 35 -21.56 -1.26 -6.39
C ALA A 35 -20.50 -2.37 -6.43
N ASN A 36 -20.78 -3.52 -7.08
CA ASN A 36 -19.81 -4.61 -7.25
C ASN A 36 -18.84 -4.41 -8.42
N ALA A 37 -19.14 -3.49 -9.34
CA ALA A 37 -18.30 -3.22 -10.51
C ALA A 37 -17.09 -2.29 -10.23
N GLN A 38 -16.86 -1.87 -8.97
CA GLN A 38 -15.74 -0.99 -8.66
C GLN A 38 -14.42 -1.70 -8.96
N PRO A 39 -13.59 -1.18 -9.89
CA PRO A 39 -12.33 -1.80 -10.25
C PRO A 39 -11.40 -1.81 -9.03
N LYS A 40 -10.79 -2.97 -8.75
CA LYS A 40 -9.83 -3.13 -7.67
C LYS A 40 -8.60 -2.27 -8.02
N ASN A 41 -8.52 -1.08 -7.42
CA ASN A 41 -7.54 -0.03 -7.70
C ASN A 41 -6.12 -0.35 -7.18
N GLU A 42 -5.67 -1.60 -7.31
CA GLU A 42 -4.41 -2.09 -6.73
C GLU A 42 -3.19 -1.49 -7.45
N GLY A 43 -3.25 -1.39 -8.78
CA GLY A 43 -2.22 -0.67 -9.54
C GLY A 43 -2.22 0.83 -9.21
N LEU A 44 -3.40 1.41 -8.93
CA LEU A 44 -3.53 2.82 -8.56
C LEU A 44 -2.86 3.10 -7.19
N SER A 45 -3.08 2.25 -6.20
CA SER A 45 -2.44 2.41 -4.90
C SER A 45 -0.93 2.17 -4.98
N HIS A 46 -0.49 1.17 -5.76
CA HIS A 46 0.92 0.86 -5.95
C HIS A 46 1.71 2.03 -6.56
N TRP A 47 1.25 2.63 -7.67
CA TRP A 47 1.96 3.77 -8.27
C TRP A 47 1.98 4.98 -7.32
N ARG A 48 0.88 5.21 -6.58
CA ARG A 48 0.80 6.33 -5.62
C ARG A 48 1.88 6.18 -4.56
N TRP A 49 2.03 4.98 -3.98
CA TRP A 49 3.04 4.71 -2.98
C TRP A 49 4.46 4.84 -3.54
N GLN A 50 4.73 4.45 -4.80
CA GLN A 50 6.03 4.69 -5.43
C GLN A 50 6.37 6.19 -5.50
N ARG A 51 5.42 7.07 -5.82
CA ARG A 51 5.65 8.52 -5.88
C ARG A 51 5.81 9.15 -4.50
N ILE A 52 4.96 8.78 -3.55
CA ILE A 52 5.03 9.30 -2.17
C ILE A 52 6.38 8.95 -1.55
N THR A 53 6.83 7.71 -1.71
CA THR A 53 8.11 7.25 -1.17
C THR A 53 9.30 7.89 -1.88
N ALA A 54 9.24 8.07 -3.21
CA ALA A 54 10.27 8.80 -3.94
C ALA A 54 10.39 10.26 -3.46
N VAL A 55 9.27 10.96 -3.28
CA VAL A 55 9.25 12.34 -2.77
C VAL A 55 9.80 12.42 -1.35
N ALA A 56 9.47 11.45 -0.48
CA ALA A 56 10.03 11.38 0.87
C ALA A 56 11.55 11.07 0.87
N LEU A 57 12.03 10.26 -0.08
CA LEU A 57 13.44 9.92 -0.20
C LEU A 57 14.32 11.06 -0.67
N ILE A 58 13.80 12.02 -1.45
CA ILE A 58 14.59 13.17 -1.92
C ILE A 58 15.26 13.93 -0.75
N PRO A 59 14.51 14.48 0.22
CA PRO A 59 15.12 15.21 1.34
C PRO A 59 15.93 14.29 2.26
N LEU A 60 15.46 13.05 2.50
CA LEU A 60 16.16 12.09 3.36
C LEU A 60 17.53 11.68 2.77
N THR A 61 17.59 11.44 1.47
CA THR A 61 18.84 11.08 0.78
C THR A 61 19.79 12.26 0.76
N LEU A 62 19.29 13.47 0.46
CA LEU A 62 20.11 14.68 0.48
C LEU A 62 20.72 14.91 1.86
N TRP A 63 19.89 14.83 2.91
CA TRP A 63 20.36 14.93 4.29
C TRP A 63 21.38 13.83 4.63
N PHE A 64 21.12 12.58 4.24
CA PHE A 64 22.00 11.46 4.55
C PHE A 64 23.38 11.63 3.90
N VAL A 65 23.42 11.98 2.60
CA VAL A 65 24.68 12.21 1.87
C VAL A 65 25.47 13.37 2.47
N VAL A 66 24.82 14.51 2.73
CA VAL A 66 25.51 15.65 3.37
C VAL A 66 26.04 15.24 4.75
N SER A 67 25.22 14.59 5.58
CA SER A 67 25.63 14.20 6.93
C SER A 67 26.84 13.26 6.94
N VAL A 68 26.83 12.23 6.09
CA VAL A 68 27.94 11.26 5.98
C VAL A 68 29.21 11.91 5.42
N THR A 69 29.09 12.79 4.42
CA THR A 69 30.27 13.46 3.82
C THR A 69 30.88 14.54 4.71
N THR A 70 30.09 15.12 5.62
CA THR A 70 30.58 16.06 6.64
C THR A 70 31.11 15.37 7.89
N LEU A 71 30.91 14.05 8.02
CA LEU A 71 31.45 13.30 9.13
C LEU A 71 32.99 13.33 9.01
N PRO A 72 33.72 13.71 10.06
CA PRO A 72 35.17 13.66 10.03
C PRO A 72 35.61 12.24 9.67
N ASP A 73 36.79 12.10 9.05
CA ASP A 73 37.34 10.82 8.55
C ASP A 73 37.87 9.95 9.71
N SER A 74 37.04 9.85 10.73
CA SER A 74 37.40 9.59 12.09
C SER A 74 36.72 8.28 12.45
N GLY A 75 37.46 7.20 12.19
CA GLY A 75 37.31 5.84 12.68
C GLY A 75 35.92 5.22 12.91
N TYR A 76 35.95 4.03 13.49
CA TYR A 76 34.73 3.34 13.94
C TYR A 76 34.05 4.09 15.10
N SER A 77 34.86 4.68 16.00
CA SER A 77 34.37 5.27 17.25
C SER A 77 33.51 6.51 17.06
N GLU A 78 33.93 7.49 16.25
CA GLU A 78 33.09 8.68 16.03
C GLU A 78 31.84 8.37 15.21
N THR A 79 31.89 7.38 14.31
CA THR A 79 30.69 6.90 13.60
C THR A 79 29.64 6.37 14.58
N ILE A 80 30.06 5.53 15.53
CA ILE A 80 29.16 5.04 16.59
C ILE A 80 28.61 6.20 17.41
N GLN A 81 29.47 7.13 17.83
CA GLN A 81 29.06 8.30 18.62
C GLN A 81 28.05 9.19 17.87
N TRP A 82 28.22 9.38 16.57
CA TRP A 82 27.31 10.13 15.72
C TRP A 82 25.94 9.45 15.60
N ILE A 83 25.92 8.13 15.38
CA ILE A 83 24.67 7.35 15.32
C ILE A 83 23.99 7.27 16.68
N SER A 84 24.73 7.30 17.80
CA SER A 84 24.16 7.31 19.15
C SER A 84 23.31 8.55 19.44
N ASN A 85 23.38 9.61 18.62
CA ASN A 85 22.44 10.73 18.71
C ASN A 85 21.03 10.27 18.30
N PRO A 86 20.01 10.41 19.16
CA PRO A 86 18.66 9.90 18.89
C PRO A 86 18.02 10.53 17.65
N ILE A 87 18.29 11.80 17.36
CA ILE A 87 17.74 12.48 16.16
C ILE A 87 18.34 11.88 14.90
N ILE A 88 19.66 11.68 14.88
CA ILE A 88 20.37 11.05 13.76
C ILE A 88 19.85 9.62 13.54
N ALA A 89 19.75 8.82 14.60
CA ALA A 89 19.25 7.46 14.48
C ALA A 89 17.80 7.37 13.99
N ILE A 90 16.93 8.30 14.39
CA ILE A 90 15.56 8.39 13.88
C ILE A 90 15.58 8.70 12.38
N LEU A 91 16.41 9.65 11.94
CA LEU A 91 16.51 10.00 10.52
C LEU A 91 17.11 8.85 9.67
N ILE A 92 18.14 8.16 10.17
CA ILE A 92 18.69 6.94 9.54
C ILE A 92 17.61 5.85 9.48
N THR A 93 16.82 5.67 10.54
CA THR A 93 15.72 4.71 10.58
C THR A 93 14.67 5.03 9.51
N PHE A 94 14.23 6.29 9.41
CA PHE A 94 13.29 6.71 8.37
C PHE A 94 13.86 6.53 6.97
N PHE A 95 15.13 6.88 6.76
CA PHE A 95 15.81 6.65 5.50
C PHE A 95 15.86 5.17 5.14
N ALA A 96 16.24 4.28 6.07
CA ALA A 96 16.32 2.84 5.85
C ALA A 96 14.96 2.22 5.53
N ILE A 97 13.92 2.51 6.33
CA ILE A 97 12.57 1.99 6.08
C ILE A 97 12.03 2.48 4.74
N THR A 98 12.14 3.79 4.47
CA THR A 98 11.57 4.38 3.26
C THR A 98 12.31 3.90 2.01
N SER A 99 13.64 3.78 2.06
CA SER A 99 14.45 3.30 0.93
C SER A 99 14.17 1.82 0.63
N LEU A 100 14.14 0.96 1.65
CA LEU A 100 13.83 -0.46 1.47
C LEU A 100 12.39 -0.65 0.98
N TYR A 101 11.44 0.12 1.51
CA TYR A 101 10.06 0.06 1.05
C TYR A 101 9.94 0.51 -0.42
N HIS A 102 10.56 1.64 -0.80
CA HIS A 102 10.59 2.10 -2.19
C HIS A 102 11.23 1.07 -3.13
N ALA A 103 12.38 0.51 -2.73
CA ALA A 103 13.05 -0.55 -3.49
C ALA A 103 12.17 -1.79 -3.65
N SER A 104 11.43 -2.19 -2.59
CA SER A 104 10.51 -3.33 -2.66
C SER A 104 9.37 -3.10 -3.66
N LEU A 105 8.84 -1.87 -3.75
CA LEU A 105 7.81 -1.51 -4.73
C LEU A 105 8.38 -1.51 -6.15
N GLY A 106 9.60 -1.01 -6.34
CA GLY A 106 10.27 -1.02 -7.64
C GLY A 106 10.53 -2.44 -8.15
N VAL A 107 11.06 -3.31 -7.29
CA VAL A 107 11.31 -4.73 -7.61
C VAL A 107 10.02 -5.47 -7.92
N GLN A 108 8.91 -5.14 -7.25
CA GLN A 108 7.60 -5.73 -7.56
C GLN A 108 7.21 -5.48 -9.03
N VAL A 109 7.33 -4.25 -9.54
CA VAL A 109 7.00 -3.94 -10.95
C VAL A 109 7.89 -4.73 -11.90
N VAL A 110 9.19 -4.82 -11.62
CA VAL A 110 10.10 -5.63 -12.44
C VAL A 110 9.68 -7.10 -12.44
N ILE A 111 9.33 -7.68 -11.29
CA ILE A 111 8.89 -9.08 -11.22
C ILE A 111 7.60 -9.29 -12.05
N GLU A 112 6.65 -8.36 -11.94
CA GLU A 112 5.37 -8.41 -12.65
C GLU A 112 5.54 -8.27 -14.18
N ASP A 113 6.50 -7.46 -14.64
CA ASP A 113 6.77 -7.26 -16.07
C ASP A 113 7.54 -8.42 -16.73
N TYR A 114 8.42 -9.10 -15.99
CA TYR A 114 9.31 -10.11 -16.57
C TYR A 114 8.89 -11.57 -16.31
N ILE A 115 8.12 -11.86 -15.24
CA ILE A 115 7.72 -13.24 -14.89
C ILE A 115 6.27 -13.51 -15.30
N HIS A 116 6.10 -14.16 -16.44
CA HIS A 116 4.81 -14.49 -17.02
C HIS A 116 4.14 -15.73 -16.39
N ASN A 117 4.92 -16.64 -15.81
CA ASN A 117 4.37 -17.81 -15.12
C ASN A 117 3.77 -17.39 -13.77
N LYS A 118 2.45 -17.52 -13.62
CA LYS A 118 1.70 -17.08 -12.43
C LYS A 118 2.21 -17.66 -11.11
N SER A 119 2.58 -18.94 -11.08
CA SER A 119 3.03 -19.61 -9.86
C SER A 119 4.43 -19.13 -9.45
N VAL A 120 5.33 -19.00 -10.44
CA VAL A 120 6.69 -18.49 -10.21
C VAL A 120 6.65 -17.03 -9.79
N ASN A 121 5.84 -16.20 -10.47
CA ASN A 121 5.67 -14.79 -10.16
C ASN A 121 5.26 -14.59 -8.69
N LYS A 122 4.22 -15.30 -8.24
CA LYS A 122 3.73 -15.21 -6.86
C LYS A 122 4.80 -15.63 -5.85
N LEU A 123 5.52 -16.73 -6.11
CA LEU A 123 6.57 -17.20 -5.22
C LEU A 123 7.72 -16.20 -5.13
N THR A 124 8.17 -15.66 -6.27
CA THR A 124 9.24 -14.65 -6.33
C THR A 124 8.83 -13.35 -5.64
N LEU A 125 7.57 -12.92 -5.79
CA LEU A 125 7.06 -11.73 -5.11
C LEU A 125 7.05 -11.89 -3.58
N ILE A 126 6.64 -13.06 -3.08
CA ILE A 126 6.71 -13.38 -1.64
C ILE A 126 8.17 -13.40 -1.18
N GLY A 127 9.05 -14.08 -1.92
CA GLY A 127 10.48 -14.12 -1.62
C GLY A 127 11.11 -12.73 -1.54
N SER A 128 10.81 -11.86 -2.51
CA SER A 128 11.27 -10.47 -2.52
C SER A 128 10.80 -9.72 -1.27
N LYS A 129 9.52 -9.80 -0.92
CA LYS A 129 8.97 -9.17 0.28
C LYS A 129 9.65 -9.65 1.56
N LEU A 130 9.94 -10.95 1.67
CA LEU A 130 10.65 -11.52 2.82
C LEU A 130 12.09 -11.01 2.90
N VAL A 131 12.79 -10.90 1.77
CA VAL A 131 14.16 -10.34 1.73
C VAL A 131 14.16 -8.89 2.21
N PHE A 132 13.28 -8.03 1.67
CA PHE A 132 13.21 -6.64 2.11
C PHE A 132 12.77 -6.49 3.57
N ALA A 133 11.85 -7.33 4.05
CA ALA A 133 11.46 -7.35 5.46
C ALA A 133 12.62 -7.80 6.37
N GLY A 134 13.40 -8.79 5.94
CA GLY A 134 14.60 -9.25 6.64
C GLY A 134 15.67 -8.16 6.72
N LEU A 135 15.99 -7.51 5.60
CA LEU A 135 16.93 -6.39 5.54
C LEU A 135 16.48 -5.23 6.44
N GLY A 136 15.19 -4.88 6.41
CA GLY A 136 14.63 -3.86 7.29
C GLY A 136 14.75 -4.23 8.76
N SER A 137 14.46 -5.48 9.11
CA SER A 137 14.60 -5.96 10.49
C SER A 137 16.05 -5.91 10.97
N ILE A 138 17.01 -6.33 10.14
CA ILE A 138 18.45 -6.26 10.46
C ILE A 138 18.88 -4.82 10.67
N ALA A 139 18.48 -3.90 9.78
CA ALA A 139 18.80 -2.49 9.90
C ALA A 139 18.25 -1.87 11.20
N LEU A 140 16.99 -2.15 11.54
CA LEU A 140 16.37 -1.66 12.77
C LEU A 140 17.04 -2.21 14.03
N VAL A 141 17.35 -3.51 14.05
CA VAL A 141 18.06 -4.14 15.17
C VAL A 141 19.46 -3.54 15.33
N ALA A 142 20.18 -3.29 14.23
CA ALA A 142 21.51 -2.68 14.27
C ALA A 142 21.47 -1.26 14.86
N ILE A 143 20.54 -0.42 14.39
CA ILE A 143 20.38 0.95 14.90
C ILE A 143 19.95 0.94 16.37
N ALA A 144 19.00 0.08 16.74
CA ALA A 144 18.56 -0.06 18.13
C ALA A 144 19.72 -0.53 19.03
N LYS A 145 20.55 -1.47 18.56
CA LYS A 145 21.72 -1.94 19.30
C LYS A 145 22.67 -0.78 19.61
N ILE A 146 23.01 0.03 18.60
CA ILE A 146 23.92 1.18 18.77
C ILE A 146 23.32 2.21 19.75
N LEU A 147 22.03 2.49 19.63
CA LEU A 147 21.33 3.47 20.49
C LEU A 147 21.28 3.05 21.97
N PHE A 148 21.04 1.77 22.25
CA PHE A 148 20.77 1.30 23.61
C PHE A 148 21.99 0.69 24.31
N PHE A 149 22.88 0.00 23.58
CA PHE A 149 23.95 -0.81 24.17
C PHE A 149 25.35 -0.21 24.00
N GLU A 150 25.54 0.71 23.07
CA GLU A 150 26.86 1.29 22.73
C GLU A 150 27.00 2.74 23.21
N LYS A 151 26.21 3.14 24.21
CA LYS A 151 26.45 4.38 24.96
C LYS A 151 27.82 4.27 25.62
N VAL A 152 28.81 4.89 24.98
CA VAL A 152 30.20 5.07 25.40
C VAL A 152 30.30 5.17 26.93
N SER A 153 30.78 4.08 27.54
CA SER A 153 31.35 4.04 28.89
C SER A 153 32.76 4.60 28.87
#